data_AF-A0A931QLH2-F1
#
_entry.id   AF-A0A931QLH2-F1
#
_cell.length_a   1.000
_cell.length_b   1.000
_cell.length_c   1.000
_cell.angle_alpha   90.00
_cell.angle_beta   90.00
_cell.angle_gamma   90.00
#
_symmetry.space_group_name_H-M   'P 1'
#
loop_
_entity.id
_entity.type
_entity.pdbx_description
1 polymer ?
#
loop_
_entity_poly.entity_id
_entity_poly.type
_entity_poly.pdbx_seq_one_letter_code
_entity_poly.pdbx_strand_id
1 'polypeptide(L)'
;MNPFDLPGPDFLVFYFFLAGIVIAGVLGARCLREGGDAPRIDSSDPYMIAYLRGGHREAARVAALSLVDRGLLKVKGEDIVTADPSGEALVRRPIEKAVLAWFKVPKEGSSVGDSLEAEAVCAKYRVELERLGLLPDEETKRTRFRLNAGAVLILAGVALTKIAIALARGRTNVEFLAML
;
A
#
# COMPACT_ATOMS: atom_id res chain seq x y z
N MET A 1 -21.40 23.75 -28.84
CA MET A 1 -20.62 24.81 -28.14
C MET A 1 -19.35 24.19 -27.61
N ASN A 2 -18.20 24.88 -27.73
CA ASN A 2 -16.92 24.37 -27.25
C ASN A 2 -16.82 24.57 -25.72
N PRO A 3 -16.58 23.52 -24.89
CA PRO A 3 -16.51 23.65 -23.44
C PRO A 3 -15.40 24.61 -22.95
N PHE A 4 -14.39 24.86 -23.79
CA PHE A 4 -13.33 25.82 -23.49
C PHE A 4 -13.77 27.29 -23.62
N ASP A 5 -14.91 27.58 -24.25
CA ASP A 5 -15.47 28.93 -24.38
C ASP A 5 -16.43 29.31 -23.23
N LEU A 6 -16.75 28.37 -22.34
CA LEU A 6 -17.60 28.60 -21.19
C LEU A 6 -16.98 29.64 -20.23
N PRO A 7 -17.79 30.49 -19.57
CA PRO A 7 -17.32 31.35 -18.48
C PRO A 7 -16.81 30.51 -17.30
N GLY A 8 -16.00 31.12 -16.42
CA GLY A 8 -15.27 30.43 -15.36
C GLY A 8 -16.13 29.46 -14.52
N PRO A 9 -17.26 29.90 -13.93
CA PRO A 9 -18.13 29.05 -13.13
C PRO A 9 -18.71 27.85 -13.90
N ASP A 10 -19.19 28.07 -15.13
CA ASP A 10 -19.76 27.01 -15.96
C ASP A 10 -18.70 25.97 -16.36
N PHE A 11 -17.46 26.42 -16.61
CA PHE A 11 -16.34 25.53 -16.84
C PHE A 11 -16.00 24.69 -15.60
N LEU A 12 -16.06 25.27 -14.40
CA LEU A 12 -15.81 24.53 -13.15
C LEU A 12 -16.87 23.45 -12.92
N VAL A 13 -18.14 23.75 -13.17
CA VAL A 13 -19.23 22.76 -13.10
C VAL A 13 -18.98 21.64 -14.10
N PHE A 14 -18.65 21.97 -15.36
CA PHE A 14 -18.27 20.98 -16.37
C PHE A 14 -17.08 20.13 -15.90
N TYR A 15 -16.03 20.75 -15.38
CA TYR A 15 -14.83 20.07 -14.92
C TYR A 15 -15.11 19.15 -13.73
N PHE A 16 -15.98 19.55 -12.80
CA PHE A 16 -16.42 18.72 -11.69
C PHE A 16 -17.14 17.45 -12.18
N PHE A 17 -18.07 17.57 -13.12
CA PHE A 17 -18.74 16.40 -13.71
C PHE A 17 -17.77 15.52 -14.49
N LEU A 18 -16.85 16.12 -15.26
CA LEU A 18 -15.80 15.38 -15.95
C LEU A 18 -14.93 14.59 -14.96
N ALA A 19 -14.50 15.21 -13.87
CA ALA A 19 -13.74 14.56 -12.80
C ALA A 19 -14.53 13.40 -12.19
N GLY A 20 -15.81 13.62 -11.88
CA GLY A 20 -16.71 12.56 -11.38
C GLY A 20 -16.81 11.37 -12.33
N ILE A 21 -16.98 11.61 -13.63
CA ILE A 21 -17.05 10.56 -14.66
C ILE A 21 -15.71 9.81 -14.77
N VAL A 22 -14.58 10.53 -14.79
CA VAL A 22 -13.24 9.92 -14.89
C VAL A 22 -12.97 9.05 -13.65
N ILE A 23 -13.27 9.55 -12.45
CA ILE A 23 -13.11 8.79 -11.20
C ILE A 23 -14.03 7.56 -11.20
N ALA A 24 -15.31 7.72 -11.55
CA ALA A 24 -16.25 6.61 -11.65
C ALA A 24 -15.79 5.56 -12.68
N GLY A 25 -15.23 5.99 -13.81
CA GLY A 25 -14.64 5.10 -14.81
C GLY A 25 -13.46 4.30 -14.28
N VAL A 26 -12.54 4.94 -13.54
CA VAL A 26 -11.42 4.25 -12.88
C VAL A 26 -11.91 3.27 -11.82
N LEU A 27 -12.88 3.67 -10.99
CA LEU A 27 -13.46 2.80 -9.95
C LEU A 27 -14.21 1.61 -10.56
N GLY A 28 -15.01 1.84 -11.60
CA GLY A 28 -15.71 0.78 -12.33
C GLY A 28 -14.75 -0.20 -13.00
N ALA A 29 -13.71 0.31 -13.66
CA ALA A 29 -12.66 -0.52 -14.25
C ALA A 29 -11.92 -1.34 -13.19
N ARG A 30 -11.65 -0.79 -12.00
CA ARG A 30 -11.09 -1.54 -10.88
C ARG A 30 -12.03 -2.63 -10.38
N CYS A 31 -13.29 -2.28 -10.12
CA CYS A 31 -14.29 -3.22 -9.61
C CYS A 31 -14.53 -4.39 -10.58
N LEU A 32 -14.57 -4.14 -11.89
CA LEU A 32 -14.73 -5.18 -12.89
C LEU A 32 -13.50 -6.10 -13.05
N ARG A 33 -12.30 -5.56 -12.83
CA ARG A 33 -11.04 -6.32 -13.04
C ARG A 33 -10.57 -7.04 -11.78
N GLU A 34 -10.88 -6.48 -10.62
CA GLU A 34 -10.41 -6.96 -9.32
C GLU A 34 -11.56 -7.55 -8.49
N GLY A 35 -12.78 -7.54 -9.04
CA GLY A 35 -13.94 -8.21 -8.46
C GLY A 35 -13.87 -9.71 -8.71
N GLY A 36 -14.07 -10.50 -7.66
CA GLY A 36 -14.07 -11.95 -7.70
C GLY A 36 -14.28 -12.53 -6.30
N ASP A 37 -14.49 -13.84 -6.23
CA ASP A 37 -14.62 -14.53 -4.95
C ASP A 37 -13.30 -14.50 -4.20
N ALA A 38 -13.37 -14.15 -2.91
CA ALA A 38 -12.20 -14.17 -2.05
C ALA A 38 -11.65 -15.61 -1.96
N PRO A 39 -10.38 -15.83 -2.36
CA PRO A 39 -9.78 -17.15 -2.26
C PRO A 39 -9.70 -17.58 -0.80
N ARG A 40 -9.95 -18.86 -0.54
CA ARG A 40 -9.82 -19.41 0.81
C ARG A 40 -8.35 -19.49 1.18
N ILE A 41 -7.97 -18.72 2.21
CA ILE A 41 -6.65 -18.85 2.84
C ILE A 41 -6.66 -19.97 3.86
N ASP A 42 -5.56 -20.72 3.88
CA ASP A 42 -5.25 -21.54 5.04
C ASP A 42 -4.91 -20.61 6.21
N SER A 43 -5.85 -20.47 7.14
CA SER A 43 -5.75 -19.59 8.30
C SER A 43 -4.88 -20.18 9.42
N SER A 44 -4.28 -21.36 9.19
CA SER A 44 -3.41 -22.01 10.17
C SER A 44 -2.05 -21.33 10.35
N ASP A 45 -1.61 -20.49 9.41
CA ASP A 45 -0.39 -19.68 9.54
C ASP A 45 -0.71 -18.21 9.90
N PRO A 46 -0.59 -17.80 11.18
CA PRO A 46 -0.88 -16.43 11.60
C PRO A 46 0.04 -15.39 10.98
N TYR A 47 1.26 -15.77 10.54
CA TYR A 47 2.19 -14.85 9.91
C TYR A 47 1.76 -14.48 8.49
N MET A 48 1.04 -15.37 7.81
CA MET A 48 0.50 -15.10 6.49
C MET A 48 -0.61 -14.04 6.54
N ILE A 49 -1.47 -14.08 7.57
CA ILE A 49 -2.49 -13.05 7.81
C ILE A 49 -1.82 -11.71 8.18
N ALA A 50 -0.80 -11.74 9.04
CA ALA A 50 -0.05 -10.55 9.41
C ALA A 50 0.65 -9.92 8.18
N TYR A 51 1.20 -10.75 7.30
CA TYR A 51 1.79 -10.29 6.04
C TYR A 51 0.74 -9.66 5.12
N LEU A 52 -0.46 -10.23 5.02
CA LEU A 52 -1.54 -9.64 4.22
C LEU A 52 -1.96 -8.26 4.75
N ARG A 53 -1.95 -8.08 6.09
CA ARG A 53 -2.34 -6.82 6.73
C ARG A 53 -1.35 -5.67 6.50
N GLY A 54 -0.04 -5.94 6.55
CA GLY A 54 0.98 -4.88 6.55
C GLY A 54 2.36 -5.29 6.07
N GLY A 55 2.44 -6.38 5.31
CA GLY A 55 3.68 -6.91 4.74
C GLY A 55 4.63 -7.50 5.79
N HIS A 56 5.92 -7.52 5.46
CA HIS A 56 6.95 -8.15 6.28
C HIS A 56 7.03 -7.55 7.70
N ARG A 57 6.80 -6.24 7.83
CA ARG A 57 6.89 -5.54 9.12
C ARG A 57 5.89 -6.08 10.13
N GLU A 58 4.64 -6.24 9.71
CA GLU A 58 3.60 -6.77 10.59
C GLU A 58 3.76 -8.27 10.84
N ALA A 59 4.20 -9.04 9.85
CA ALA A 59 4.54 -10.44 10.07
C ALA A 59 5.66 -10.60 11.12
N ALA A 60 6.70 -9.76 11.06
CA ALA A 60 7.81 -9.76 12.01
C ALA A 60 7.38 -9.34 13.43
N ARG A 61 6.49 -8.34 13.55
CA ARG A 61 5.92 -7.92 14.84
C ARG A 61 5.08 -9.02 15.50
N VAL A 62 4.24 -9.71 14.72
CA VAL A 62 3.44 -10.84 15.23
C VAL A 62 4.35 -12.01 15.63
N ALA A 63 5.42 -12.27 14.87
CA ALA A 63 6.44 -13.25 15.26
C ALA A 63 7.14 -12.87 16.56
N ALA A 64 7.54 -11.60 16.74
CA ALA A 64 8.14 -11.13 17.99
C ALA A 64 7.18 -11.30 19.18
N LEU A 65 5.91 -10.94 19.02
CA LEU A 65 4.90 -11.12 20.06
C LEU A 65 4.69 -12.60 20.43
N SER A 66 4.59 -13.49 19.44
CA SER A 66 4.50 -14.95 19.64
C SER A 66 5.70 -15.49 20.42
N LEU A 67 6.91 -14.97 20.13
CA LEU A 67 8.13 -15.39 20.83
C LEU A 67 8.22 -14.84 22.26
N VAL A 68 7.69 -13.64 22.53
CA VAL A 68 7.57 -13.10 23.89
C VAL A 68 6.58 -13.95 24.69
N ASP A 69 5.41 -14.27 24.13
CA ASP A 69 4.39 -15.09 24.78
C ASP A 69 4.91 -16.49 25.14
N ARG A 70 5.73 -17.08 24.26
CA ARG A 70 6.42 -18.36 24.48
C ARG A 70 7.64 -18.26 25.41
N GLY A 71 7.98 -17.07 25.90
CA GLY A 71 9.12 -16.83 26.79
C GLY A 71 10.51 -16.94 26.15
N LEU A 72 10.59 -16.97 24.81
CA LEU A 72 11.84 -17.04 24.04
C LEU A 72 12.47 -15.66 23.84
N LEU A 73 11.65 -14.61 23.88
CA LEU A 73 12.08 -13.21 23.98
C LEU A 73 11.66 -12.66 25.35
N LYS A 74 12.48 -11.78 25.92
CA LYS A 74 12.20 -11.06 27.16
C LYS A 74 12.23 -9.57 26.92
N VAL A 75 11.25 -8.88 27.48
CA VAL A 75 11.20 -7.42 27.52
C VAL A 75 12.02 -6.96 28.73
N LYS A 76 13.04 -6.14 28.49
CA LYS A 76 13.87 -5.48 29.51
C LYS A 76 13.73 -3.97 29.35
N GLY A 77 12.78 -3.39 30.08
CA GLY A 77 12.45 -1.97 29.93
C GLY A 77 11.79 -1.72 28.56
N GLU A 78 12.38 -0.86 27.74
CA GLU A 78 11.92 -0.57 26.38
C GLU A 78 12.50 -1.53 25.32
N ASP A 79 13.54 -2.28 25.70
CA ASP A 79 14.24 -3.20 24.79
C ASP A 79 13.69 -4.63 24.88
N ILE A 80 13.80 -5.34 23.77
CA ILE A 80 13.56 -6.78 23.68
C ILE A 80 14.90 -7.48 23.45
N VAL A 81 15.11 -8.59 24.17
CA VAL A 81 16.30 -9.43 24.04
C VAL A 81 15.93 -10.90 24.06
N THR A 82 16.70 -11.72 23.36
CA THR A 82 16.57 -13.18 23.38
C THR A 82 16.81 -13.73 24.80
N ALA A 83 15.89 -14.57 25.27
CA ALA A 83 15.89 -15.09 26.64
C ALA A 83 16.95 -16.19 26.85
N ASP A 84 17.14 -17.04 25.84
CA ASP A 84 18.13 -18.12 25.80
C ASP A 84 18.67 -18.25 24.37
N PRO A 85 20.00 -18.15 24.14
CA PRO A 85 20.61 -18.41 22.83
C PRO A 85 20.29 -19.79 22.24
N SER A 86 20.00 -20.78 23.09
CA SER A 86 19.63 -22.15 22.69
C SER A 86 18.18 -22.25 22.18
N GLY A 87 17.38 -21.19 22.37
CA GLY A 87 15.98 -21.12 21.96
C GLY A 87 15.76 -21.19 20.44
N GLU A 88 16.80 -20.97 19.63
CA GLU A 88 16.73 -21.15 18.18
C GLU A 88 16.34 -22.58 17.75
N ALA A 89 16.71 -23.59 18.54
CA ALA A 89 16.36 -24.99 18.28
C ALA A 89 14.88 -25.30 18.55
N LEU A 90 14.21 -24.50 19.39
CA LEU A 90 12.79 -24.63 19.74
C LEU A 90 11.87 -23.99 18.69
N VAL A 91 12.45 -23.25 17.75
CA VAL A 91 11.74 -22.50 16.72
C VAL A 91 11.85 -23.21 15.38
N ARG A 92 10.70 -23.53 14.78
CA ARG A 92 10.64 -24.23 13.48
C ARG A 92 10.45 -23.27 12.31
N ARG A 93 9.74 -22.17 12.51
CA ARG A 93 9.35 -21.24 11.44
C ARG A 93 10.52 -20.31 11.08
N PRO A 94 10.85 -20.12 9.78
CA PRO A 94 11.97 -19.26 9.37
C PRO A 94 11.86 -17.81 9.87
N ILE A 95 10.65 -17.24 9.88
CA ILE A 95 10.40 -15.87 10.37
C ILE A 95 10.71 -15.73 11.85
N GLU A 96 10.30 -16.69 12.68
CA GLU A 96 10.60 -16.69 14.11
C GLU A 96 12.11 -16.79 14.36
N LYS A 97 12.85 -17.58 13.55
CA LYS A 97 14.33 -17.66 13.64
C LYS A 97 14.99 -16.33 13.32
N ALA A 98 14.56 -15.66 12.25
CA ALA A 98 15.08 -14.35 11.87
C ALA A 98 14.81 -13.30 12.96
N VAL A 99 13.63 -13.33 13.58
CA VAL A 99 13.30 -12.43 14.69
C VAL A 99 14.12 -12.73 15.95
N LEU A 100 14.33 -14.00 16.31
CA LEU A 100 15.23 -14.36 17.42
C LEU A 100 16.67 -13.90 17.17
N ALA A 101 17.16 -14.06 15.93
CA ALA A 101 18.49 -13.59 15.56
C ALA A 101 18.60 -12.06 15.66
N TRP A 102 17.56 -11.33 15.25
CA TRP A 102 17.50 -9.87 15.33
C TRP A 102 17.66 -9.33 16.76
N PHE A 103 17.04 -10.00 17.74
CA PHE A 103 17.04 -9.63 19.16
C PHE A 103 18.12 -10.33 20.00
N LYS A 104 19.13 -10.94 19.36
CA LYS A 104 20.35 -11.39 20.08
C LYS A 104 21.03 -10.24 20.82
N VAL A 105 20.95 -9.04 20.25
CA VAL A 105 21.34 -7.78 20.88
C VAL A 105 20.06 -7.07 21.34
N PRO A 106 20.03 -6.48 22.56
CA PRO A 106 18.90 -5.68 23.00
C PRO A 106 18.57 -4.57 22.00
N LYS A 107 17.31 -4.49 21.59
CA LYS A 107 16.79 -3.47 20.67
C LYS A 107 15.33 -3.16 20.99
N GLU A 108 14.89 -1.98 20.59
CA GLU A 108 13.47 -1.62 20.65
C GLU A 108 12.60 -2.62 19.88
N GLY A 109 11.45 -3.00 20.45
CA GLY A 109 10.54 -3.96 19.81
C GLY A 109 9.97 -3.49 18.46
N SER A 110 9.83 -2.16 18.28
CA SER A 110 9.39 -1.51 17.05
C SER A 110 10.34 -1.76 15.86
N SER A 111 11.63 -1.95 16.14
CA SER A 111 12.71 -2.09 15.14
C SER A 111 12.70 -3.40 14.37
N VAL A 112 11.97 -4.42 14.84
CA VAL A 112 11.93 -5.75 14.20
C VAL A 112 11.45 -5.70 12.74
N GLY A 113 10.64 -4.68 12.41
CA GLY A 113 10.15 -4.46 11.06
C GLY A 113 11.26 -4.09 10.06
N ASP A 114 12.41 -3.62 10.51
CA ASP A 114 13.53 -3.22 9.66
C ASP A 114 14.56 -4.36 9.47
N SER A 115 14.26 -5.57 9.95
CA SER A 115 15.09 -6.75 9.77
C SER A 115 15.06 -7.25 8.32
N LEU A 116 16.18 -7.09 7.60
CA LEU A 116 16.37 -7.60 6.24
C LEU A 116 16.22 -9.12 6.15
N GLU A 117 16.63 -9.84 7.19
CA GLU A 117 16.49 -11.30 7.26
C GLU A 117 15.02 -11.69 7.38
N ALA A 118 14.25 -10.97 8.20
CA ALA A 118 12.81 -11.17 8.32
C ALA A 118 12.07 -10.84 7.01
N GLU A 119 12.49 -9.78 6.32
CA GLU A 119 11.97 -9.44 4.99
C GLU A 119 12.23 -10.56 3.97
N ALA A 120 13.47 -11.05 3.90
CA ALA A 120 13.87 -12.11 2.96
C ALA A 120 13.08 -13.41 3.18
N VAL A 121 12.89 -13.85 4.42
CA VAL A 121 12.11 -15.06 4.71
C VAL A 121 10.62 -14.88 4.45
N CYS A 122 10.10 -13.65 4.58
CA CYS A 122 8.72 -13.33 4.26
C CYS A 122 8.42 -13.28 2.75
N ALA A 123 9.44 -13.29 1.89
CA ALA A 123 9.24 -13.32 0.44
C ALA A 123 8.39 -14.52 -0.03
N LYS A 124 8.44 -15.65 0.70
CA LYS A 124 7.58 -16.82 0.42
C LYS A 124 6.10 -16.51 0.63
N TYR A 125 5.76 -15.77 1.68
CA TYR A 125 4.38 -15.34 1.94
C TYR A 125 3.89 -14.41 0.84
N ARG A 126 4.75 -13.50 0.35
CA ARG A 126 4.43 -12.64 -0.79
C ARG A 126 4.03 -13.45 -2.02
N VAL A 127 4.88 -14.38 -2.44
CA VAL A 127 4.67 -15.19 -3.64
C VAL A 127 3.39 -16.01 -3.54
N GLU A 128 3.14 -16.62 -2.37
CA GLU A 128 1.93 -17.41 -2.16
C GLU A 128 0.66 -16.54 -2.19
N LEU A 129 0.69 -15.37 -1.54
CA LEU A 129 -0.44 -14.43 -1.54
C LEU A 129 -0.69 -13.80 -2.91
N GLU A 130 0.36 -13.55 -3.70
CA GLU A 130 0.24 -13.12 -5.11
C GLU A 130 -0.37 -14.24 -5.96
N ARG A 131 0.09 -15.50 -5.80
CA ARG A 131 -0.46 -16.67 -6.50
C ARG A 131 -1.93 -16.88 -6.17
N LEU A 132 -2.32 -16.66 -4.93
CA LEU A 132 -3.71 -16.73 -4.49
C LEU A 132 -4.53 -15.51 -4.91
N GLY A 133 -3.94 -14.45 -5.49
CA GLY A 133 -4.66 -13.23 -5.87
C GLY A 133 -5.07 -12.33 -4.70
N LEU A 134 -4.49 -12.56 -3.52
CA LEU A 134 -4.75 -11.78 -2.30
C LEU A 134 -3.85 -10.55 -2.18
N LEU A 135 -2.70 -10.59 -2.86
CA LEU A 135 -1.88 -9.42 -3.11
C LEU A 135 -1.93 -9.06 -4.60
N PRO A 136 -2.03 -7.77 -4.93
CA PRO A 136 -1.95 -7.33 -6.33
C PRO A 136 -0.55 -7.65 -6.85
N ASP A 137 -0.50 -8.41 -7.93
CA ASP A 137 0.72 -8.67 -8.68
C ASP A 137 1.25 -7.40 -9.37
N GLU A 138 2.46 -7.47 -9.92
CA GLU A 138 3.08 -6.33 -10.61
C GLU A 138 2.27 -5.86 -11.83
N GLU A 139 1.56 -6.77 -12.50
CA GLU A 139 0.69 -6.43 -13.62
C GLU A 139 -0.54 -5.62 -13.17
N THR A 140 -1.17 -6.02 -12.07
CA THR A 140 -2.29 -5.30 -11.45
C THR A 140 -1.84 -3.92 -10.99
N LYS A 141 -0.70 -3.81 -10.30
CA LYS A 141 -0.12 -2.52 -9.89
C LYS A 141 0.15 -1.62 -11.10
N ARG A 142 0.78 -2.14 -12.16
CA ARG A 142 1.07 -1.38 -13.38
C ARG A 142 -0.20 -0.94 -14.09
N THR A 143 -1.24 -1.75 -14.07
CA THR A 143 -2.54 -1.39 -14.65
C THR A 143 -3.23 -0.31 -13.83
N ARG A 144 -3.26 -0.42 -12.50
CA ARG A 144 -3.74 0.65 -11.61
C ARG A 144 -2.99 1.96 -11.85
N PHE A 145 -1.67 1.90 -11.98
CA PHE A 145 -0.85 3.07 -12.27
C PHE A 145 -1.21 3.69 -13.62
N ARG A 146 -1.32 2.90 -14.69
CA ARG A 146 -1.69 3.40 -16.04
C ARG A 146 -3.09 4.03 -16.06
N LEU A 147 -4.07 3.41 -15.40
CA LEU A 147 -5.43 3.97 -15.30
C LEU A 147 -5.42 5.31 -14.55
N ASN A 148 -4.74 5.36 -13.40
CA ASN A 148 -4.61 6.58 -12.62
C ASN A 148 -3.84 7.67 -13.38
N ALA A 149 -2.74 7.32 -14.06
CA ALA A 149 -1.95 8.24 -14.87
C ALA A 149 -2.77 8.78 -16.05
N GLY A 150 -3.54 7.93 -16.73
CA GLY A 150 -4.47 8.35 -17.79
C GLY A 150 -5.54 9.33 -17.27
N ALA A 151 -6.15 9.03 -16.12
CA ALA A 151 -7.10 9.93 -15.47
C ALA A 151 -6.49 11.30 -15.14
N VAL A 152 -5.28 11.30 -14.55
CA VAL A 152 -4.54 12.54 -14.26
C VAL A 152 -4.23 13.31 -15.53
N LEU A 153 -3.76 12.64 -16.59
CA LEU A 153 -3.43 13.27 -17.87
C LEU A 153 -4.66 13.90 -18.53
N ILE A 154 -5.83 13.24 -18.47
CA ILE A 154 -7.08 13.79 -19.02
C ILE A 154 -7.49 15.06 -18.25
N LEU A 155 -7.54 14.98 -16.91
CA LEU A 155 -7.98 16.11 -16.08
C LEU A 155 -6.99 17.27 -16.15
N ALA A 156 -5.70 17.00 -16.01
CA ALA A 156 -4.65 18.00 -16.14
C ALA A 156 -4.63 18.60 -17.55
N GLY A 157 -4.78 17.79 -18.60
CA GLY A 157 -4.81 18.26 -19.99
C GLY A 157 -5.95 19.25 -20.26
N VAL A 158 -7.16 18.94 -19.77
CA VAL A 158 -8.32 19.84 -19.88
C VAL A 158 -8.11 21.12 -19.07
N ALA A 159 -7.64 21.02 -17.82
CA ALA A 159 -7.38 22.17 -16.97
C ALA A 159 -6.29 23.08 -17.57
N LEU A 160 -5.16 22.51 -17.99
CA LEU A 160 -4.04 23.24 -18.61
C LEU A 160 -4.45 23.91 -19.91
N THR A 161 -5.25 23.23 -20.75
CA THR A 161 -5.76 23.82 -21.99
C THR A 161 -6.65 25.03 -21.70
N LYS A 162 -7.51 24.96 -20.68
CA LYS A 162 -8.33 26.10 -20.26
C LYS A 162 -7.47 27.26 -19.76
N ILE A 163 -6.46 26.98 -18.94
CA ILE A 163 -5.51 27.98 -18.43
C ILE A 163 -4.78 28.66 -19.60
N ALA A 164 -4.26 27.88 -20.55
CA ALA A 164 -3.57 28.41 -21.73
C ALA A 164 -4.48 29.34 -22.56
N ILE A 165 -5.74 28.95 -22.77
CA ILE A 165 -6.73 29.79 -23.49
C ILE A 165 -7.06 31.06 -22.70
N ALA A 166 -7.18 30.98 -21.37
CA ALA A 166 -7.44 32.14 -20.52
C ALA A 166 -6.29 33.15 -20.59
N LEU A 167 -5.05 32.67 -20.49
CA LEU A 167 -3.84 33.48 -20.62
C LEU A 167 -3.73 34.12 -22.01
N ALA A 168 -3.99 33.35 -23.08
CA ALA A 168 -3.99 33.87 -24.46
C ALA A 168 -5.06 34.94 -24.70
N ARG A 169 -6.15 34.94 -23.94
CA ARG A 169 -7.22 35.94 -23.97
C ARG A 169 -6.97 37.12 -23.02
N GLY A 170 -5.78 37.22 -22.42
CA GLY A 170 -5.40 38.30 -21.51
C GLY A 170 -6.08 38.24 -20.13
N ARG A 171 -6.68 37.10 -19.77
CA ARG A 171 -7.32 36.92 -18.46
C ARG A 171 -6.32 36.30 -17.49
N THR A 172 -5.87 37.09 -16.51
CA THR A 172 -4.92 36.66 -15.48
C THR A 172 -5.59 36.12 -14.21
N ASN A 173 -6.92 36.18 -14.11
CA ASN A 173 -7.71 35.68 -12.97
C ASN A 173 -7.78 34.13 -12.88
N VAL A 174 -6.70 33.44 -13.22
CA VAL A 174 -6.58 31.97 -13.15
C VAL A 174 -6.43 31.45 -11.71
N GLU A 175 -6.18 32.33 -10.74
CA GLU A 175 -6.07 32.00 -9.32
C GLU A 175 -7.38 31.45 -8.72
N PHE A 176 -8.54 31.87 -9.27
CA PHE A 176 -9.85 31.33 -8.89
C PHE A 176 -10.04 29.84 -9.22
N LEU A 177 -9.21 29.27 -10.11
CA LEU A 177 -9.24 27.84 -10.43
C LEU A 177 -8.54 26.98 -9.37
N ALA A 178 -7.69 27.57 -8.53
CA ALA A 178 -6.87 26.87 -7.53
C ALA A 178 -7.42 26.98 -6.10
N MET A 179 -8.45 27.80 -5.87
CA MET A 179 -9.04 28.08 -4.56
C MET A 179 -10.31 27.23 -4.32
N LEU A 180 -10.23 25.93 -4.61
CA LEU A 180 -11.15 24.88 -4.13
C LEU A 180 -10.34 23.66 -3.69
#